data_AF-A0A9W4AFM9-F1
#
_entry.id   AF-A0A9W4AFM9-F1
#
_cell.length_a   1.000
_cell.length_b   1.000
_cell.length_c   1.000
_cell.angle_alpha   90.00
_cell.angle_beta   90.00
_cell.angle_gamma   90.00
#
_symmetry.space_group_name_H-M   'P 1'
#
loop_
_entity.id
_entity.type
_entity.pdbx_description
1 polymer ?
#
loop_
_entity_poly.entity_id
_entity_poly.type
_entity_poly.pdbx_seq_one_letter_code
_entity_poly.pdbx_strand_id
1 'polypeptide(L)'
;MYSRIHATTGTLLSLGGLDKRINAKEVLFLKHIFSLLLQQKVCEQTQISNHLFSYFQRIRILDATVFQVPNVLEDVYPGSGGCAQTAGIKIQLT
;
A
#
# COMPACT_ATOMS: atom_id res chain seq x y z
N MET A 1 3.69 -9.76 -21.38
CA MET A 1 4.91 -9.63 -20.54
C MET A 1 4.68 -10.41 -19.25
N TYR A 2 5.43 -11.49 -19.01
CA TYR A 2 5.29 -12.29 -17.78
C TYR A 2 6.35 -11.87 -16.75
N SER A 3 5.90 -11.42 -15.58
CA SER A 3 6.73 -11.04 -14.44
C SER A 3 7.46 -12.28 -13.90
N ARG A 4 8.80 -12.23 -13.93
CA ARG A 4 9.70 -13.31 -13.53
C ARG A 4 10.04 -13.16 -12.05
N ILE A 5 9.27 -13.82 -11.18
CA ILE A 5 9.65 -13.93 -9.76
C ILE A 5 10.63 -15.10 -9.66
N HIS A 6 11.92 -14.80 -9.77
CA HIS A 6 12.99 -15.78 -9.62
C HIS A 6 13.30 -15.93 -8.12
N ALA A 7 12.57 -16.81 -7.44
CA ALA A 7 12.92 -17.23 -6.10
C ALA A 7 13.87 -18.43 -6.17
N THR A 8 14.93 -18.37 -5.38
CA THR A 8 16.09 -19.25 -5.18
C THR A 8 15.81 -20.72 -4.85
N THR A 9 14.65 -21.26 -5.24
CA THR A 9 14.18 -22.60 -4.86
C THR A 9 13.87 -23.52 -6.05
N GLY A 10 14.21 -23.12 -7.28
CA GLY A 10 14.16 -24.01 -8.45
C GLY A 10 12.76 -24.37 -8.96
N THR A 11 11.70 -23.75 -8.44
CA THR A 11 10.32 -23.99 -8.89
C THR A 11 9.81 -22.82 -9.73
N LEU A 12 9.51 -23.08 -11.01
CA LEU A 12 8.88 -22.13 -11.93
C LEU A 12 7.42 -21.87 -11.51
N LEU A 13 7.19 -20.78 -10.77
CA LEU A 13 5.85 -20.30 -10.46
C LEU A 13 5.36 -19.39 -11.59
N SER A 14 4.42 -19.87 -12.40
CA SER A 14 3.68 -19.02 -13.34
C SER A 14 2.56 -18.29 -12.61
N LEU A 15 2.23 -17.06 -13.06
CA LEU A 15 1.17 -16.24 -12.46
C LEU A 15 -0.16 -17.00 -12.36
N GLY A 16 -0.52 -17.75 -13.41
CA GLY A 16 -1.74 -18.58 -13.43
C GLY A 16 -1.64 -19.88 -12.62
N GLY A 17 -0.44 -20.37 -12.31
CA GLY A 17 -0.25 -21.50 -11.38
C GLY A 17 -0.38 -21.07 -9.91
N LEU A 18 -0.05 -19.81 -9.63
CA LEU A 18 -0.19 -19.17 -8.33
C LEU A 18 -1.66 -18.87 -8.02
N ASP A 19 -2.37 -18.32 -9.01
CA ASP A 19 -3.81 -18.02 -8.93
C ASP A 19 -4.68 -19.28 -8.73
N LYS A 20 -4.23 -20.44 -9.25
CA LYS A 20 -4.87 -21.74 -9.02
C LYS A 20 -4.59 -22.36 -7.65
N ARG A 21 -3.49 -21.98 -6.99
CA ARG A 21 -3.07 -22.53 -5.69
C ARG A 21 -3.57 -21.69 -4.53
N ILE A 22 -3.68 -20.38 -4.74
CA ILE A 22 -4.27 -19.47 -3.76
C ILE A 22 -5.79 -19.63 -3.79
N ASN A 23 -6.31 -20.38 -2.82
CA ASN A 23 -7.75 -20.47 -2.61
C ASN A 23 -8.27 -19.27 -1.81
N ALA A 24 -9.59 -19.07 -1.80
CA ALA A 24 -10.22 -17.95 -1.11
C ALA A 24 -9.86 -17.85 0.39
N LYS A 25 -9.61 -18.98 1.08
CA LYS A 25 -9.20 -18.97 2.49
C LYS A 25 -7.79 -18.44 2.66
N GLU A 26 -6.88 -18.76 1.75
CA GLU A 26 -5.52 -18.22 1.74
C GLU A 26 -5.51 -16.71 1.48
N VAL A 27 -6.34 -16.23 0.55
CA VAL A 27 -6.53 -14.78 0.35
C VAL A 27 -7.06 -14.11 1.62
N LEU A 28 -8.05 -14.70 2.29
CA LEU A 28 -8.61 -14.16 3.53
C LEU A 28 -7.57 -14.14 4.64
N PHE A 29 -6.78 -15.21 4.77
CA PHE A 29 -5.69 -15.28 5.74
C PHE A 29 -4.64 -14.20 5.49
N LEU A 30 -4.17 -14.05 4.25
CA LEU A 30 -3.21 -13.01 3.88
C LEU A 30 -3.76 -11.60 4.13
N LYS A 31 -5.03 -11.34 3.78
CA LYS A 31 -5.69 -10.06 4.10
C LYS A 31 -5.74 -9.81 5.60
N HIS A 32 -6.06 -10.84 6.40
CA HIS A 32 -6.13 -10.70 7.85
C HIS A 32 -4.76 -10.38 8.47
N ILE A 33 -3.72 -11.14 8.09
CA ILE A 33 -2.35 -10.89 8.53
C ILE A 33 -1.88 -9.50 8.09
N PHE A 34 -2.16 -9.10 6.85
CA PHE A 34 -1.80 -7.78 6.35
C PHE A 34 -2.49 -6.66 7.14
N SER A 35 -3.79 -6.79 7.44
CA SER A 35 -4.52 -5.83 8.27
C SER A 35 -3.92 -5.71 9.68
N LEU A 36 -3.55 -6.83 10.31
CA LEU A 36 -2.92 -6.81 11.64
C LEU A 36 -1.56 -6.10 11.61
N LEU A 37 -0.71 -6.45 10.64
CA LEU A 37 0.60 -5.82 10.49
C LEU A 37 0.49 -4.33 10.16
N LEU A 38 -0.48 -3.95 9.32
CA LEU A 38 -0.74 -2.57 8.97
C LEU A 38 -1.23 -1.78 10.18
N GLN A 39 -2.19 -2.32 10.94
CA GLN A 39 -2.66 -1.71 12.19
C GLN A 39 -1.54 -1.54 13.19
N GLN A 40 -0.70 -2.56 13.38
CA GLN A 40 0.46 -2.48 14.25
C GLN A 40 1.42 -1.38 13.80
N LYS A 41 1.75 -1.31 12.50
CA LYS A 41 2.64 -0.28 11.97
C LYS A 41 2.08 1.12 12.06
N VAL A 42 0.77 1.29 11.79
CA VAL A 42 0.10 2.57 11.96
C VAL A 42 0.15 2.96 13.44
N CYS A 43 -0.26 2.10 14.38
CA CYS A 43 -0.24 2.42 15.81
C CYS A 43 1.18 2.69 16.36
N GLU A 44 2.19 1.96 15.89
CA GLU A 44 3.60 2.17 16.26
C GLU A 44 4.15 3.50 15.71
N GLN A 45 3.77 3.90 14.49
CA GLN A 45 4.25 5.13 13.85
C GLN A 45 3.40 6.35 14.20
N THR A 46 2.12 6.19 14.48
CA THR A 46 1.23 7.26 14.94
C THR A 46 1.34 7.39 16.44
N GLN A 47 2.50 7.87 16.92
CA GLN A 47 2.56 8.58 18.20
C GLN A 47 1.90 9.96 18.06
N ILE A 48 0.66 10.02 17.58
CA ILE A 48 -0.17 11.18 17.89
C ILE A 48 -0.49 10.99 19.37
N SER A 49 0.30 11.65 20.21
CA SER A 49 0.21 11.54 21.66
C SER A 49 -1.25 11.63 22.09
N ASN A 50 -1.69 10.68 22.93
CA ASN A 50 -3.05 10.68 23.45
C ASN A 50 -3.42 12.00 24.15
N HIS A 51 -2.42 12.77 24.60
CA HIS A 51 -2.62 14.12 25.12
C HIS A 51 -3.21 15.10 24.10
N LEU A 52 -2.97 14.95 22.80
CA LEU A 52 -3.58 15.81 21.79
C LEU A 52 -5.09 15.61 21.70
N PHE A 53 -5.59 14.41 21.96
CA PHE A 53 -7.03 14.11 22.00
C PHE A 53 -7.73 14.72 23.23
N SER A 54 -7.00 15.15 24.28
CA SER A 54 -7.62 15.91 25.38
C SER A 54 -7.88 17.37 25.01
N TYR A 55 -7.16 17.91 24.01
CA TYR A 55 -7.31 19.31 23.56
C TYR A 55 -8.15 19.44 22.29
N PHE A 56 -8.13 18.43 21.42
CA PHE A 56 -8.83 18.47 20.14
C PHE A 56 -9.77 17.27 19.99
N GLN A 57 -11.07 17.55 19.76
CA GLN A 57 -12.07 16.51 19.52
C GLN A 57 -11.88 15.78 18.18
N ARG A 58 -11.19 16.41 17.22
CA ARG A 58 -10.94 15.84 15.89
C ARG A 58 -9.68 16.44 15.29
N ILE A 59 -8.82 15.60 14.75
CA ILE A 59 -7.67 15.99 13.92
C ILE A 59 -8.07 15.76 12.47
N ARG A 60 -7.86 16.77 11.62
CA ARG A 60 -8.15 16.69 10.18
C ARG A 60 -6.88 16.96 9.39
N ILE A 61 -6.64 16.15 8.37
CA ILE A 61 -5.60 16.42 7.38
C ILE A 61 -6.16 17.47 6.43
N LEU A 62 -5.59 18.68 6.46
CA LEU A 62 -6.09 19.83 5.69
C LEU A 62 -5.73 19.73 4.20
N ASP A 63 -4.58 19.14 3.90
CA ASP A 63 -4.11 18.97 2.53
C ASP A 63 -3.59 17.55 2.31
N ALA A 64 -3.72 17.07 1.08
CA ALA A 64 -3.29 15.74 0.70
C ALA A 64 -1.76 15.65 0.69
N THR A 65 -1.23 14.48 1.03
CA THR A 65 0.21 14.22 0.85
C THR A 65 0.44 13.54 -0.50
N VAL A 66 1.43 14.01 -1.24
CA VAL A 66 1.82 13.45 -2.54
C VAL A 66 3.15 12.72 -2.38
N PHE A 67 3.21 11.48 -2.86
CA PHE A 67 4.42 10.69 -2.90
C PHE A 67 4.71 10.27 -4.34
N GLN A 68 5.98 10.40 -4.75
CA GLN A 68 6.43 9.84 -6.01
C GLN A 68 6.50 8.32 -5.90
N VAL A 69 6.08 7.65 -6.96
CA VAL A 69 6.25 6.21 -7.12
C VAL A 69 7.09 5.95 -8.36
N PRO A 70 7.71 4.76 -8.50
CA PRO A 70 8.51 4.44 -9.67
C PRO A 70 7.74 4.64 -10.98
N ASN A 71 8.38 5.23 -11.98
CA ASN A 71 7.76 5.59 -13.27
C ASN A 71 7.10 4.41 -14.00
N VAL A 72 7.54 3.18 -13.73
CA VAL A 72 6.90 1.96 -14.25
C VAL A 72 5.43 1.81 -13.84
N LEU A 73 4.98 2.54 -12.81
CA LEU A 73 3.61 2.54 -12.32
C LEU A 73 2.75 3.69 -12.89
N GLU A 74 3.25 4.47 -13.86
CA GLU A 74 2.51 5.59 -14.46
C GLU A 74 1.12 5.19 -14.99
N ASP A 75 1.00 4.00 -15.59
CA ASP A 75 -0.29 3.49 -16.09
C ASP A 75 -1.34 3.28 -14.97
N VAL A 76 -0.89 3.04 -13.74
CA VAL A 76 -1.76 2.73 -12.58
C VAL A 76 -1.91 3.95 -11.65
N TYR A 77 -0.85 4.75 -11.52
CA TYR A 77 -0.75 5.92 -10.68
C TYR A 77 -0.19 7.09 -11.50
N PRO A 78 -0.98 7.64 -12.45
CA PRO A 78 -0.49 8.69 -13.33
C PRO A 78 -0.15 9.94 -12.54
N GLY A 79 0.93 10.61 -12.94
CA GLY A 79 1.36 11.87 -12.36
C GLY A 79 0.30 12.97 -12.54
N SER A 80 0.24 13.91 -11.60
CA SER A 80 -0.52 15.14 -11.77
C SER A 80 0.32 16.10 -12.64
N GLY A 81 -0.06 16.26 -13.91
CA GLY A 81 0.70 16.92 -14.99
C GLY A 81 1.20 18.38 -14.79
N GLY A 82 1.22 18.90 -13.55
CA GLY A 82 1.86 20.18 -13.18
C GLY A 82 3.23 20.05 -12.49
N CYS A 83 3.69 18.83 -12.17
CA CYS A 83 5.02 18.57 -11.62
C CYS A 83 5.76 17.57 -12.53
N ALA A 84 7.10 17.58 -12.55
CA ALA A 84 7.94 16.67 -13.37
C ALA A 84 7.83 15.17 -12.98
N GLN A 85 6.77 14.78 -12.28
CA GLN A 85 6.51 13.43 -11.80
C GLN A 85 5.62 12.74 -12.82
N THR A 86 6.13 11.69 -13.45
CA THR A 86 5.36 10.87 -14.40
C THR A 86 4.44 9.87 -13.69
N ALA A 87 4.77 9.46 -12.45
CA ALA A 87 3.92 8.62 -11.61
C ALA A 87 3.87 9.11 -10.15
N GLY A 88 2.69 9.12 -9.54
CA GLY A 88 2.50 9.63 -8.17
C GLY A 88 1.20 9.18 -7.49
N ILE A 89 1.26 9.07 -6.16
CA ILE A 89 0.09 8.78 -5.32
C ILE A 89 -0.25 10.02 -4.51
N LYS A 90 -1.52 10.44 -4.56
CA LYS A 90 -2.07 11.48 -3.70
C LYS A 90 -2.98 10.83 -2.66
N ILE A 91 -2.61 10.92 -1.39
CA ILE A 91 -3.42 10.41 -0.29
C ILE A 91 -4.13 11.59 0.37
N GLN A 92 -5.45 11.58 0.27
CA GLN A 92 -6.33 12.50 0.99
C GLN A 92 -7.30 11.68 1.83
N LEU A 93 -7.30 11.92 3.14
CA LEU A 93 -8.26 11.30 4.05
C LEU A 93 -9.50 12.21 4.10
N THR A 94 -10.53 11.88 3.30
CA THR A 94 -11.85 12.53 3.35
C THR A 94 -12.75 11.92 4.41
#